data_AF-A0A962HQJ5-F1
#
_entry.id   AF-A0A962HQJ5-F1
#
_cell.length_a   1.000
_cell.length_b   1.000
_cell.length_c   1.000
_cell.angle_alpha   90.00
_cell.angle_beta   90.00
_cell.angle_gamma   90.00
#
_symmetry.space_group_name_H-M   'P 1'
#
loop_
_entity.id
_entity.type
_entity.pdbx_description
1 polymer ?
#
loop_
_entity_poly.entity_id
_entity_poly.type
_entity_poly.pdbx_seq_one_letter_code
_entity_poly.pdbx_strand_id
1 'polypeptide(L)'
;MIKFQTLSVSAGVRTLIFGVLLGGLLLPVQARVKPLEAGPINNAQHAQQKCPQLAKQNNAVWTGKWWGIASGNMAVCEVDMLEREYEAGLIRNQQEAAQKCPQIARRYPGASWSGKWRTVVAGQVSVCQLNLGTREIEAGYIRNQQEATLRCQAVALQQYAEWTGRWRTPPNSATSLCEVRM
;
A
#
# COMPACT_ATOMS: atom_id res chain seq x y z
N MET A 1 -66.15 42.59 30.98
CA MET A 1 -65.40 41.49 31.60
C MET A 1 -64.36 40.96 30.60
N ILE A 2 -63.08 41.08 30.95
CA ILE A 2 -61.92 40.19 30.71
C ILE A 2 -61.67 39.59 29.30
N LYS A 3 -60.50 39.91 28.71
CA LYS A 3 -59.81 39.24 27.58
C LYS A 3 -59.38 37.81 27.94
N PHE A 4 -59.38 36.86 27.00
CA PHE A 4 -58.36 35.80 26.91
C PHE A 4 -58.23 35.22 25.48
N GLN A 5 -56.99 34.85 25.15
CA GLN A 5 -56.41 34.48 23.85
C GLN A 5 -56.75 33.04 23.40
N THR A 6 -56.60 32.73 22.10
CA THR A 6 -55.51 31.87 21.56
C THR A 6 -55.60 31.76 20.03
N LEU A 7 -54.48 32.02 19.36
CA LEU A 7 -54.24 31.82 17.93
C LEU A 7 -54.00 30.34 17.64
N SER A 8 -54.59 29.81 16.56
CA SER A 8 -54.10 28.59 15.90
C SER A 8 -54.01 28.88 14.41
N VAL A 9 -52.78 29.00 13.91
CA VAL A 9 -52.46 29.10 12.48
C VAL A 9 -51.96 27.72 12.06
N SER A 10 -52.80 26.93 11.41
CA SER A 10 -52.37 25.70 10.74
C SER A 10 -51.73 26.05 9.40
N ALA A 11 -50.41 26.24 9.43
CA ALA A 11 -49.57 26.40 8.25
C ALA A 11 -49.47 25.07 7.48
N GLY A 12 -49.75 25.12 6.17
CA GLY A 12 -49.59 23.99 5.26
C GLY A 12 -48.12 23.56 5.17
N VAL A 13 -47.85 22.32 5.54
CA VAL A 13 -46.56 21.66 5.40
C VAL A 13 -46.33 21.38 3.91
N ARG A 14 -45.56 22.25 3.25
CA ARG A 14 -44.94 21.94 1.95
C ARG A 14 -43.67 21.14 2.22
N THR A 15 -43.77 19.83 2.03
CA THR A 15 -42.62 18.91 2.06
C THR A 15 -41.71 19.21 0.86
N LEU A 16 -40.63 19.96 1.09
CA LEU A 16 -39.50 20.05 0.18
C LEU A 16 -38.65 18.80 0.39
N ILE A 17 -38.73 17.84 -0.54
CA ILE A 17 -37.81 16.72 -0.61
C ILE A 17 -36.46 17.28 -1.09
N PHE A 18 -35.57 17.58 -0.14
CA PHE A 18 -34.16 17.76 -0.43
C PHE A 18 -33.58 16.40 -0.84
N GLY A 19 -33.43 16.20 -2.15
CA GLY A 19 -32.68 15.08 -2.70
C GLY A 19 -31.23 15.20 -2.27
N VAL A 20 -30.84 14.43 -1.25
CA VAL A 20 -29.43 14.21 -0.92
C VAL A 20 -28.83 13.37 -2.05
N LEU A 21 -28.22 14.06 -3.02
CA LEU A 21 -27.29 13.45 -3.97
C LEU A 21 -26.10 12.94 -3.16
N LEU A 22 -26.14 11.67 -2.74
CA LEU A 22 -24.96 10.91 -2.35
C LEU A 22 -24.08 10.72 -3.60
N GLY A 23 -23.35 11.78 -3.95
CA GLY A 23 -22.18 11.66 -4.82
C GLY A 23 -21.10 10.91 -4.06
N GLY A 24 -21.16 9.58 -4.09
CA GLY A 24 -20.09 8.73 -3.58
C GLY A 24 -18.80 9.07 -4.32
N LEU A 25 -17.87 9.74 -3.64
CA LEU A 25 -16.49 9.86 -4.08
C LEU A 25 -15.94 8.43 -4.21
N LEU A 26 -15.96 7.90 -5.44
CA LEU A 26 -15.21 6.70 -5.81
C LEU A 26 -13.74 7.05 -5.70
N LEU A 27 -13.15 6.85 -4.52
CA LEU A 27 -11.71 6.88 -4.37
C LEU A 27 -11.14 5.76 -5.24
N PRO A 28 -10.22 6.04 -6.18
CA PRO A 28 -9.60 4.99 -6.97
C PRO A 28 -8.87 4.04 -6.02
N VAL A 29 -9.28 2.77 -5.98
CA VAL A 29 -8.50 1.71 -5.35
C VAL A 29 -7.20 1.61 -6.14
N GLN A 30 -6.11 2.13 -5.59
CA GLN A 30 -4.80 1.97 -6.22
C GLN A 30 -4.46 0.48 -6.23
N ALA A 31 -4.25 -0.09 -7.42
CA ALA A 31 -3.81 -1.47 -7.54
C ALA A 31 -2.43 -1.62 -6.88
N ARG A 32 -2.37 -2.43 -5.82
CA ARG A 32 -1.11 -2.81 -5.15
C ARG A 32 -0.19 -3.63 -6.07
N VAL A 33 -0.80 -4.34 -7.01
CA VAL A 33 -0.11 -5.22 -7.94
C VAL A 33 0.26 -4.46 -9.20
N LYS A 34 1.55 -4.48 -9.59
CA LYS A 34 2.08 -3.78 -10.76
C LYS A 34 3.04 -4.65 -11.56
N PRO A 35 3.11 -4.49 -12.89
CA PRO A 35 4.17 -5.08 -13.69
C PRO A 35 5.49 -4.32 -13.51
N LEU A 36 6.58 -5.03 -13.29
CA LEU A 36 7.94 -4.50 -13.42
C LEU A 36 8.60 -5.09 -14.66
N GLU A 37 9.18 -4.22 -15.48
CA GLU A 37 9.97 -4.65 -16.64
C GLU A 37 11.16 -5.49 -16.18
N ALA A 38 11.23 -6.70 -16.71
CA ALA A 38 12.20 -7.69 -16.30
C ALA A 38 13.22 -7.98 -17.40
N GLY A 39 13.19 -7.29 -18.54
CA GLY A 39 14.00 -7.69 -19.69
C GLY A 39 13.50 -9.01 -20.30
N PRO A 40 14.34 -9.70 -21.08
CA PRO A 40 13.99 -11.01 -21.62
C PRO A 40 13.78 -12.08 -20.55
N ILE A 41 12.66 -12.78 -20.65
CA ILE A 41 12.34 -14.03 -19.95
C ILE A 41 11.83 -15.01 -21.01
N ASN A 42 12.48 -16.17 -21.11
CA ASN A 42 12.22 -17.17 -22.16
C ASN A 42 11.43 -18.38 -21.66
N ASN A 43 11.33 -18.60 -20.34
CA ASN A 43 10.53 -19.67 -19.76
C ASN A 43 10.25 -19.40 -18.25
N ALA A 44 9.39 -20.23 -17.67
CA ALA A 44 8.97 -20.12 -16.27
C ALA A 44 10.13 -20.31 -15.28
N GLN A 45 11.12 -21.16 -15.59
CA GLN A 45 12.29 -21.37 -14.74
C GLN A 45 13.15 -20.11 -14.65
N HIS A 46 13.37 -19.42 -15.77
CA HIS A 46 14.08 -18.14 -15.78
C HIS A 46 13.29 -17.06 -15.03
N ALA A 47 11.95 -17.01 -15.16
CA ALA A 47 11.11 -16.13 -14.36
C ALA A 47 11.29 -16.39 -12.85
N GLN A 48 11.30 -17.66 -12.43
CA GLN A 48 11.47 -18.08 -11.04
C GLN A 48 12.81 -17.62 -10.44
N GLN A 49 13.84 -17.47 -11.26
CA GLN A 49 15.15 -16.98 -10.82
C GLN A 49 15.19 -15.45 -10.78
N LYS A 50 14.63 -14.80 -11.81
CA LYS A 50 14.76 -13.35 -12.04
C LYS A 50 13.75 -12.52 -11.26
N CYS A 51 12.48 -12.91 -11.29
CA CYS A 51 11.39 -12.10 -10.74
C CYS A 51 11.46 -11.90 -9.22
N PRO A 52 11.83 -12.90 -8.39
CA PRO A 52 12.00 -12.65 -6.95
C PRO A 52 13.08 -11.61 -6.65
N GLN A 53 14.19 -11.61 -7.41
CA GLN A 53 15.28 -10.66 -7.24
C GLN A 53 14.88 -9.26 -7.67
N LEU A 54 14.22 -9.14 -8.83
CA LEU A 54 13.70 -7.86 -9.33
C LEU A 54 12.69 -7.26 -8.34
N ALA A 55 11.78 -8.08 -7.80
CA ALA A 55 10.82 -7.63 -6.79
C ALA A 55 11.55 -7.13 -5.52
N LYS A 56 12.54 -7.87 -5.03
CA LYS A 56 13.34 -7.46 -3.85
C LYS A 56 14.06 -6.13 -4.07
N GLN A 57 14.63 -5.90 -5.25
CA GLN A 57 15.30 -4.64 -5.61
C GLN A 57 14.34 -3.44 -5.63
N ASN A 58 13.04 -3.68 -5.80
CA ASN A 58 12.00 -2.67 -5.90
C ASN A 58 11.09 -2.61 -4.66
N ASN A 59 11.52 -3.17 -3.53
CA ASN A 59 10.72 -3.22 -2.29
C ASN A 59 9.33 -3.85 -2.49
N ALA A 60 9.29 -4.89 -3.32
CA ALA A 60 8.07 -5.56 -3.72
C ALA A 60 8.18 -7.08 -3.53
N VAL A 61 7.04 -7.75 -3.63
CA VAL A 61 6.96 -9.21 -3.57
C VAL A 61 6.43 -9.71 -4.89
N TRP A 62 7.24 -10.51 -5.58
CA TRP A 62 6.77 -11.20 -6.79
C TRP A 62 5.57 -12.09 -6.47
N THR A 63 4.49 -11.94 -7.23
CA THR A 63 3.23 -12.66 -7.05
C THR A 63 3.27 -14.09 -7.60
N GLY A 64 4.35 -14.44 -8.31
CA GLY A 64 4.47 -15.69 -9.06
C GLY A 64 4.04 -15.57 -10.52
N LYS A 65 3.46 -14.43 -10.94
CA LYS A 65 3.05 -14.21 -12.32
C LYS A 65 4.08 -13.42 -13.12
N TRP A 66 4.19 -13.76 -14.40
CA TRP A 66 5.01 -13.07 -15.38
C TRP A 66 4.37 -13.27 -16.75
N TRP A 67 4.66 -12.37 -17.69
CA TRP A 67 4.23 -12.52 -19.08
C TRP A 67 5.17 -11.76 -20.03
N GLY A 68 5.21 -12.22 -21.28
CA GLY A 68 5.90 -11.52 -22.36
C GLY A 68 5.10 -10.29 -22.83
N ILE A 69 5.80 -9.23 -23.23
CA ILE A 69 5.24 -8.08 -23.93
C ILE A 69 5.49 -8.30 -25.43
N ALA A 70 4.45 -8.10 -26.25
CA ALA A 70 4.48 -8.38 -27.68
C ALA A 70 5.57 -7.61 -28.46
N SER A 71 5.98 -6.43 -27.96
CA SER A 71 7.02 -5.61 -28.56
C SER A 71 8.41 -6.02 -28.05
N GLY A 72 8.97 -7.07 -28.65
CA GLY A 72 10.41 -7.38 -28.66
C GLY A 72 10.95 -8.02 -27.41
N ASN A 73 11.01 -9.36 -27.35
CA ASN A 73 11.78 -10.16 -26.37
C ASN A 73 11.78 -9.65 -24.92
N MET A 74 10.74 -8.94 -24.49
CA MET A 74 10.62 -8.33 -23.16
C MET A 74 9.55 -9.07 -22.40
N ALA A 75 9.75 -9.19 -21.09
CA ALA A 75 8.76 -9.72 -20.18
C ALA A 75 8.68 -8.83 -18.94
N VAL A 76 7.58 -8.98 -18.21
CA VAL A 76 7.39 -8.32 -16.92
C VAL A 76 7.17 -9.34 -15.83
N CYS A 77 7.55 -8.97 -14.61
CA CYS A 77 7.21 -9.68 -13.39
C CYS A 77 6.07 -8.93 -12.71
N GLU A 78 4.99 -9.62 -12.37
CA GLU A 78 3.92 -9.04 -11.55
C GLU A 78 4.37 -8.99 -10.10
N VAL A 79 4.38 -7.81 -9.50
CA VAL A 79 4.79 -7.63 -8.10
C VAL A 79 3.71 -6.94 -7.31
N ASP A 80 3.58 -7.34 -6.05
CA ASP A 80 2.78 -6.68 -5.05
C ASP A 80 3.66 -5.68 -4.28
N MET A 81 3.36 -4.39 -4.44
CA MET A 81 4.01 -3.27 -3.76
C MET A 81 3.10 -2.69 -2.69
N LEU A 82 3.64 -2.55 -1.47
CA LEU A 82 2.94 -1.85 -0.41
C LEU A 82 3.27 -0.36 -0.47
N GLU A 83 2.33 0.45 -0.94
CA GLU A 83 2.45 1.91 -0.98
C GLU A 83 1.70 2.56 0.19
N ARG A 84 2.33 3.52 0.88
CA ARG A 84 1.68 4.36 1.90
C ARG A 84 2.06 5.83 1.75
N GLU A 85 1.14 6.70 2.10
CA GLU A 85 1.34 8.14 2.08
C GLU A 85 1.87 8.63 3.43
N TYR A 86 2.91 9.45 3.39
CA TYR A 86 3.53 10.06 4.57
C TYR A 86 3.54 11.57 4.43
N GLU A 87 3.20 12.26 5.51
CA GLU A 87 3.20 13.71 5.56
C GLU A 87 4.60 14.28 5.27
N ALA A 88 4.63 15.25 4.37
CA ALA A 88 5.86 15.89 3.90
C ALA A 88 5.89 17.41 4.17
N GLY A 89 4.89 17.92 4.89
CA GLY A 89 4.61 19.35 4.98
C GLY A 89 4.34 19.94 3.60
N LEU A 90 4.60 21.24 3.44
CA LEU A 90 4.40 21.92 2.15
C LEU A 90 5.37 21.38 1.09
N ILE A 91 4.85 21.02 -0.08
CA ILE A 91 5.62 20.78 -1.31
C ILE A 91 5.00 21.64 -2.42
N ARG A 92 5.81 22.46 -3.10
CA ARG A 92 5.35 23.41 -4.12
C ARG A 92 5.39 22.86 -5.53
N ASN A 93 6.29 21.92 -5.81
CA ASN A 93 6.48 21.36 -7.14
C ASN A 93 7.19 20.00 -7.10
N GLN A 94 7.30 19.37 -8.28
CA GLN A 94 7.95 18.07 -8.46
C GLN A 94 9.42 18.05 -8.02
N GLN A 95 10.17 19.14 -8.26
CA GLN A 95 11.58 19.22 -7.90
C GLN A 95 11.76 19.18 -6.38
N GLU A 96 10.92 19.90 -5.64
CA GLU A 96 10.91 19.89 -4.18
C GLU A 96 10.48 18.53 -3.64
N ALA A 97 9.49 17.87 -4.26
CA ALA A 97 9.11 16.50 -3.91
C ALA A 97 10.29 15.53 -4.08
N ALA A 98 11.03 15.64 -5.18
CA ALA A 98 12.19 14.82 -5.47
C ALA A 98 13.35 15.01 -4.49
N GLN A 99 13.37 16.13 -3.75
CA GLN A 99 14.34 16.36 -2.67
C GLN A 99 13.82 15.87 -1.32
N LYS A 100 12.55 16.16 -0.99
CA LYS A 100 11.95 15.86 0.32
C LYS A 100 11.54 14.40 0.49
N CYS A 101 10.86 13.83 -0.51
CA CYS A 101 10.27 12.50 -0.38
C CYS A 101 11.31 11.39 -0.17
N PRO A 102 12.48 11.40 -0.85
CA PRO A 102 13.54 10.45 -0.54
C PRO A 102 14.11 10.59 0.87
N GLN A 103 14.13 11.81 1.45
CA GLN A 103 14.58 12.03 2.82
C GLN A 103 13.58 11.48 3.84
N ILE A 104 12.28 11.60 3.58
CA ILE A 104 11.23 11.00 4.41
C ILE A 104 11.33 9.47 4.35
N ALA A 105 11.57 8.91 3.15
CA ALA A 105 11.74 7.46 2.97
C ALA A 105 12.85 6.87 3.84
N ARG A 106 13.97 7.59 4.03
CA ARG A 106 15.09 7.13 4.87
C ARG A 106 14.75 6.91 6.35
N ARG A 107 13.60 7.41 6.82
CA ARG A 107 13.11 7.18 8.19
C ARG A 107 12.51 5.78 8.37
N TYR A 108 12.19 5.11 7.26
CA TYR A 108 11.54 3.81 7.24
C TYR A 108 12.51 2.78 6.62
N PRO A 109 12.95 1.76 7.38
CA PRO A 109 13.93 0.80 6.88
C PRO A 109 13.49 0.13 5.58
N GLY A 110 14.33 0.25 4.55
CA GLY A 110 14.06 -0.33 3.24
C GLY A 110 13.02 0.42 2.41
N ALA A 111 12.39 1.49 2.89
CA ALA A 111 11.43 2.22 2.08
C ALA A 111 12.12 3.08 1.00
N SER A 112 11.41 3.31 -0.10
CA SER A 112 11.84 4.21 -1.18
C SER A 112 10.69 5.11 -1.63
N TRP A 113 11.01 6.27 -2.19
CA TRP A 113 9.98 7.12 -2.78
C TRP A 113 9.48 6.50 -4.08
N SER A 114 8.15 6.38 -4.23
CA SER A 114 7.52 5.83 -5.45
C SER A 114 7.59 6.77 -6.66
N GLY A 115 8.09 8.00 -6.47
CA GLY A 115 8.03 9.08 -7.46
C GLY A 115 6.73 9.89 -7.41
N LYS A 116 5.75 9.46 -6.62
CA LYS A 116 4.45 10.11 -6.49
C LYS A 116 4.34 10.92 -5.20
N TRP A 117 3.67 12.06 -5.30
CA TRP A 117 3.32 12.92 -4.19
C TRP A 117 2.05 13.69 -4.57
N ARG A 118 1.37 14.26 -3.59
CA ARG A 118 0.24 15.17 -3.85
C ARG A 118 0.04 16.14 -2.70
N THR A 119 -0.56 17.28 -2.99
CA THR A 119 -1.07 18.19 -1.96
C THR A 119 -2.39 17.65 -1.41
N VAL A 120 -2.47 17.49 -0.10
CA VAL A 120 -3.69 17.06 0.61
C VAL A 120 -4.52 18.27 0.99
N VAL A 121 -3.85 19.32 1.50
CA VAL A 121 -4.47 20.59 1.86
C VAL A 121 -3.71 21.71 1.15
N ALA A 122 -4.42 22.44 0.30
CA ALA A 122 -3.85 23.48 -0.55
C ALA A 122 -3.06 24.50 0.28
N GLY A 123 -1.81 24.74 -0.11
CA GLY A 123 -0.91 25.69 0.57
C GLY A 123 -0.43 25.27 1.95
N GLN A 124 -0.78 24.08 2.45
CA GLN A 124 -0.45 23.65 3.81
C GLN A 124 0.32 22.33 3.84
N VAL A 125 -0.31 21.24 3.40
CA VAL A 125 0.22 19.88 3.61
C VAL A 125 0.18 19.08 2.32
N SER A 126 1.32 18.49 2.00
CA SER A 126 1.49 17.48 0.96
C SER A 126 1.94 16.16 1.58
N VAL A 127 1.70 15.08 0.85
CA VAL A 127 2.14 13.72 1.21
C VAL A 127 3.03 13.15 0.11
N CYS A 128 4.02 12.38 0.54
CA CYS A 128 4.85 11.55 -0.32
C CYS A 128 4.34 10.12 -0.28
N GLN A 129 4.15 9.48 -1.44
CA GLN A 129 3.84 8.05 -1.51
C GLN A 129 5.14 7.26 -1.51
N LEU A 130 5.32 6.39 -0.52
CA LEU A 130 6.50 5.54 -0.36
C LEU A 130 6.18 4.09 -0.68
N ASN A 131 7.09 3.40 -1.37
CA ASN A 131 7.14 1.95 -1.46
C ASN A 131 7.81 1.42 -0.19
N LEU A 132 7.08 0.65 0.61
CA LEU A 132 7.56 0.12 1.89
C LEU A 132 8.43 -1.12 1.70
N GLY A 133 9.53 -1.15 2.47
CA GLY A 133 10.53 -2.20 2.39
C GLY A 133 10.03 -3.52 2.96
N THR A 134 10.78 -4.59 2.72
CA THR A 134 10.61 -5.86 3.43
C THR A 134 11.66 -6.01 4.53
N ARG A 135 11.29 -6.64 5.64
CA ARG A 135 12.22 -7.10 6.68
C ARG A 135 11.85 -8.49 7.16
N GLU A 136 12.84 -9.20 7.68
CA GLU A 136 12.62 -10.47 8.36
C GLU A 136 12.54 -10.24 9.86
N ILE A 137 11.56 -10.88 10.51
CA ILE A 137 11.36 -10.83 11.97
C ILE A 137 11.32 -12.25 12.51
N GLU A 138 12.02 -12.50 13.61
CA GLU A 138 11.96 -13.77 14.32
C GLU A 138 10.54 -14.04 14.84
N ALA A 139 10.06 -15.26 14.59
CA ALA A 139 8.71 -15.71 14.96
C ALA A 139 8.73 -16.98 15.81
N GLY A 140 9.91 -17.36 16.32
CA GLY A 140 10.13 -18.62 17.01
C GLY A 140 10.02 -19.81 16.06
N TYR A 141 9.87 -21.01 16.61
CA TYR A 141 9.80 -22.24 15.83
C TYR A 141 8.50 -22.35 15.02
N ILE A 142 8.62 -22.57 13.70
CA ILE A 142 7.50 -22.81 12.78
C ILE A 142 7.71 -24.16 12.07
N ARG A 143 6.70 -25.04 12.11
CA ARG A 143 6.79 -26.39 11.51
C ARG A 143 6.37 -26.44 10.06
N ASN A 144 5.37 -25.65 9.68
CA ASN A 144 4.73 -25.74 8.37
C ASN A 144 4.04 -24.43 7.98
N GLN A 145 3.53 -24.37 6.76
CA GLN A 145 2.88 -23.19 6.20
C GLN A 145 1.63 -22.74 6.98
N GLN A 146 0.86 -23.68 7.56
CA GLN A 146 -0.34 -23.35 8.31
C GLN A 146 0.03 -22.63 9.62
N GLU A 147 1.03 -23.15 10.34
CA GLU A 147 1.57 -22.51 11.53
C GLU A 147 2.22 -21.15 11.20
N ALA A 148 2.94 -21.08 10.07
CA ALA A 148 3.52 -19.83 9.59
C ALA A 148 2.44 -18.78 9.33
N THR A 149 1.31 -19.17 8.74
CA THR A 149 0.20 -18.27 8.45
C THR A 149 -0.28 -17.57 9.73
N LEU A 150 -0.57 -18.35 10.78
CA LEU A 150 -1.06 -17.79 12.04
C LEU A 150 0.01 -16.96 12.75
N ARG A 151 1.25 -17.48 12.87
CA ARG A 151 2.32 -16.82 13.61
C ARG A 151 2.82 -15.55 12.91
N CYS A 152 3.08 -15.62 11.60
CA CYS A 152 3.61 -14.49 10.87
C CYS A 152 2.58 -13.37 10.70
N GLN A 153 1.30 -13.69 10.59
CA GLN A 153 0.24 -12.68 10.66
C GLN A 153 0.25 -11.97 12.02
N ALA A 154 0.34 -12.72 13.12
CA ALA A 154 0.41 -12.13 14.46
C ALA A 154 1.67 -11.25 14.67
N VAL A 155 2.84 -11.74 14.26
CA VAL A 155 4.11 -10.99 14.32
C VAL A 155 4.04 -9.72 13.49
N ALA A 156 3.48 -9.77 12.28
CA ALA A 156 3.32 -8.60 11.43
C ALA A 156 2.41 -7.54 12.10
N LEU A 157 1.27 -7.96 12.66
CA LEU A 157 0.34 -7.07 13.35
C LEU A 157 0.97 -6.36 14.55
N GLN A 158 1.73 -7.09 15.38
CA GLN A 158 2.45 -6.51 16.53
C GLN A 158 3.45 -5.42 16.12
N GLN A 159 3.87 -5.46 14.87
CA GLN A 159 4.92 -4.63 14.29
C GLN A 159 4.35 -3.55 13.38
N TYR A 160 3.02 -3.38 13.34
CA TYR A 160 2.30 -2.49 12.42
C TYR A 160 2.65 -2.73 10.94
N ALA A 161 2.99 -3.98 10.63
CA ALA A 161 3.48 -4.45 9.35
C ALA A 161 2.46 -5.39 8.69
N GLU A 162 2.70 -5.73 7.42
CA GLU A 162 1.92 -6.72 6.68
C GLU A 162 2.79 -7.94 6.36
N TRP A 163 2.33 -9.15 6.70
CA TRP A 163 3.05 -10.37 6.35
C TRP A 163 3.02 -10.59 4.83
N THR A 164 4.16 -10.93 4.23
CA THR A 164 4.25 -11.11 2.77
C THR A 164 3.75 -12.46 2.28
N GLY A 165 3.41 -13.38 3.19
CA GLY A 165 3.17 -14.78 2.88
C GLY A 165 4.45 -15.63 2.88
N ARG A 166 5.64 -14.99 2.99
CA ARG A 166 6.93 -15.68 3.01
C ARG A 166 7.47 -15.83 4.43
N TRP A 167 8.11 -16.96 4.67
CA TRP A 167 8.84 -17.26 5.88
C TRP A 167 9.93 -18.27 5.55
N ARG A 168 10.94 -18.38 6.41
CA ARG A 168 11.98 -19.39 6.29
C ARG A 168 12.59 -19.71 7.65
N THR A 169 13.17 -20.89 7.79
CA THR A 169 14.07 -21.21 8.91
C THR A 169 15.50 -21.18 8.37
N PRO A 170 16.37 -20.25 8.83
CA PRO A 170 17.78 -20.27 8.46
C PRO A 170 18.44 -21.60 8.85
N PRO A 171 19.45 -22.07 8.09
CA PRO A 171 20.25 -23.22 8.50
C PRO A 171 20.81 -23.01 9.91
N ASN A 172 20.74 -24.05 10.75
CA ASN A 172 21.21 -24.04 12.14
C ASN A 172 20.50 -23.03 13.07
N SER A 173 19.35 -22.49 12.69
CA SER A 173 18.54 -21.63 13.56
C SER A 173 17.47 -22.43 14.30
N ALA A 174 17.30 -22.15 15.59
CA ALA A 174 16.17 -22.65 16.38
C ALA A 174 14.86 -21.88 16.10
N THR A 175 14.94 -20.78 15.33
CA THR A 175 13.82 -19.86 15.08
C THR A 175 13.59 -19.68 13.58
N SER A 176 12.33 -19.54 13.20
CA SER A 176 11.91 -19.16 11.87
C SER A 176 11.75 -17.64 11.78
N LEU A 177 11.96 -17.12 10.57
CA LEU A 177 11.84 -15.71 10.21
C LEU A 177 10.61 -15.52 9.34
N CYS A 178 9.79 -14.53 9.68
CA CYS A 178 8.67 -14.06 8.87
C CYS A 178 9.10 -12.82 8.09
N GLU A 179 8.90 -12.81 6.77
CA GLU A 179 9.11 -11.62 5.96
C GLU A 179 7.86 -10.72 6.04
N VAL A 180 8.04 -9.47 6.47
CA VAL A 180 6.96 -8.49 6.59
C VAL A 180 7.30 -7.20 5.85
N ARG A 181 6.28 -6.41 5.50
CA ARG A 181 6.42 -5.07 4.90
C ARG A 181 6.00 -3.97 5.87
N MET A 182 6.79 -2.91 5.96
CA MET A 182 6.54 -1.76 6.84
C MET A 182 7.24 -0.48 6.41
#